data_AF-A0A7V6L2E4-F1
#
_entry.id   AF-A0A7V6L2E4-F1
#
_cell.length_a   1.000
_cell.length_b   1.000
_cell.length_c   1.000
_cell.angle_alpha   90.00
_cell.angle_beta   90.00
_cell.angle_gamma   90.00
#
_symmetry.space_group_name_H-M   'P 1'
#
loop_
_entity.id
_entity.type
_entity.pdbx_description
1 polymer ?
#
loop_
_entity_poly.entity_id
_entity_poly.type
_entity_poly.pdbx_seq_one_letter_code
_entity_poly.pdbx_strand_id
1 'polypeptide(L)'
;MIIEEWHHITKVIEADILVIDMPLLVTRNDATNLVGMFISDIVLQILSFVAETERENIKKRQAEGIRLAKERGVHMGRPRYVLPDNFNEVANSYINREITSNEA
;
A
#
# COMPACT_ATOMS: atom_id res chain seq x y z
N MET A 1 4.16 1.17 -10.83
CA MET A 1 3.72 -0.20 -11.26
C MET A 1 4.91 -1.14 -11.26
N ILE A 2 4.72 -2.47 -11.20
CA ILE A 2 5.85 -3.42 -11.15
C ILE A 2 6.84 -3.21 -12.32
N ILE A 3 6.34 -2.93 -13.52
CA ILE A 3 7.16 -2.61 -14.71
C ILE A 3 8.01 -1.35 -14.50
N GLU A 4 7.45 -0.31 -13.90
CA GLU A 4 8.16 0.96 -13.66
C GLU A 4 9.29 0.78 -12.64
N GLU A 5 9.03 0.03 -11.57
CA GLU A 5 10.05 -0.31 -10.57
C GLU A 5 11.16 -1.19 -11.17
N TRP A 6 10.78 -2.17 -11.99
CA TRP A 6 11.73 -3.01 -12.71
C TRP A 6 12.61 -2.18 -13.66
N HIS A 7 11.99 -1.26 -14.41
CA HIS A 7 12.70 -0.34 -15.28
C HIS A 7 13.65 0.56 -14.48
N HIS A 8 13.21 1.08 -13.35
CA HIS A 8 14.06 1.91 -12.48
C HIS A 8 15.30 1.14 -11.99
N ILE A 9 15.14 -0.10 -11.52
CA ILE A 9 16.25 -0.93 -11.07
C ILE A 9 17.24 -1.23 -12.21
N THR A 10 16.73 -1.63 -13.38
CA THR A 10 17.57 -2.12 -14.48
C THR A 10 18.16 -1.00 -15.35
N LYS A 11 17.49 0.16 -15.47
CA LYS A 11 17.87 1.25 -16.38
C LYS A 11 18.31 2.54 -15.70
N VAL A 12 17.88 2.78 -14.46
CA VAL A 12 18.29 3.99 -13.70
C VAL A 12 19.39 3.64 -12.71
N ILE A 13 19.20 2.58 -11.92
CA ILE A 13 20.20 2.10 -10.97
C ILE A 13 21.28 1.27 -11.68
N GLU A 14 20.97 0.73 -12.87
CA GLU A 14 21.86 -0.16 -13.65
C GLU A 14 22.24 -1.44 -12.88
N ALA A 15 21.30 -1.95 -12.07
CA ALA A 15 21.47 -3.18 -11.32
C ALA A 15 20.78 -4.37 -11.99
N ASP A 16 21.45 -5.52 -11.93
CA ASP A 16 20.89 -6.79 -12.42
C ASP A 16 19.96 -7.47 -11.41
N ILE A 17 18.93 -8.12 -11.94
CA ILE A 17 17.96 -8.90 -11.17
C ILE A 17 18.17 -10.39 -11.47
N LEU A 18 18.35 -11.18 -10.41
CA LEU A 18 18.38 -12.64 -10.46
C LEU A 18 17.12 -13.18 -9.79
N VAL A 19 16.24 -13.80 -10.59
CA VAL A 19 15.09 -14.55 -10.07
C VAL A 19 15.44 -16.04 -10.09
N ILE A 20 15.67 -16.61 -8.91
CA ILE A 20 16.15 -18.01 -8.76
C ILE A 20 15.12 -19.00 -9.31
N ASP A 21 13.85 -18.80 -8.97
CA ASP A 21 12.77 -19.73 -9.35
C ASP A 21 12.27 -19.52 -10.78
N MET A 22 12.66 -18.43 -11.44
CA MET A 22 12.21 -18.08 -12.78
C MET A 22 13.38 -17.56 -13.62
N PRO A 23 14.28 -18.44 -14.08
CA PRO A 23 15.51 -18.07 -14.78
C PRO A 23 15.30 -17.21 -16.03
N LEU A 24 14.11 -17.24 -16.64
CA LEU A 24 13.78 -16.41 -17.79
C LEU A 24 13.70 -14.91 -17.46
N LEU A 25 13.50 -14.53 -16.20
CA LEU A 25 13.46 -13.12 -15.77
C LEU A 25 14.84 -12.57 -15.37
N VAL A 26 15.89 -13.37 -15.54
CA VAL A 26 17.25 -12.97 -15.18
C VAL A 26 17.76 -11.93 -16.18
N THR A 27 18.27 -10.81 -15.68
CA THR A 27 18.77 -9.71 -16.53
C THR A 27 20.28 -9.79 -16.78
N ARG A 28 20.97 -10.74 -16.14
CA ARG A 28 22.43 -10.89 -16.26
C ARG A 28 22.83 -11.25 -17.70
N ASN A 29 23.88 -10.59 -18.18
CA ASN A 29 24.36 -10.65 -19.55
C ASN A 29 24.84 -12.04 -19.98
N ASP A 30 24.00 -12.73 -20.76
CA ASP A 30 24.47 -13.64 -21.81
C ASP A 30 24.09 -12.99 -23.16
N ALA A 31 25.08 -12.40 -23.84
CA ALA A 31 24.94 -11.60 -25.06
C ALA A 31 24.37 -12.35 -26.30
N THR A 32 23.76 -13.52 -26.11
CA THR A 32 23.38 -14.46 -27.18
C THR A 32 21.88 -14.68 -27.33
N ASN A 33 20.99 -14.00 -26.60
CA ASN A 33 19.55 -14.31 -26.70
C ASN A 33 18.63 -13.08 -26.71
N LEU A 34 18.63 -12.32 -27.81
CA LEU A 34 17.63 -11.27 -28.10
C LEU A 34 16.19 -11.81 -27.97
N VAL A 35 15.98 -13.06 -28.38
CA VAL A 35 14.70 -13.78 -28.21
C VAL A 35 14.37 -14.01 -26.74
N GLY A 36 15.37 -14.33 -25.92
CA GLY A 36 15.24 -14.49 -24.47
C GLY A 36 14.76 -13.20 -23.82
N MET A 37 15.46 -12.08 -24.05
CA MET A 37 15.07 -10.77 -23.54
C MET A 37 13.64 -10.38 -23.96
N PHE A 38 13.29 -10.61 -25.22
CA PHE A 38 11.94 -10.34 -25.71
C PHE A 38 10.86 -11.18 -24.99
N ILE A 39 11.13 -12.47 -24.77
CA ILE A 39 10.22 -13.34 -24.00
C ILE A 39 10.12 -12.88 -22.54
N SER A 40 11.23 -12.52 -21.91
CA SER A 40 11.25 -11.98 -20.54
C SER A 40 10.38 -10.74 -20.40
N ASP A 41 10.48 -9.81 -21.35
CA ASP A 41 9.70 -8.57 -21.36
C ASP A 41 8.20 -8.86 -21.50
N ILE A 42 7.80 -9.78 -22.39
CA ILE A 42 6.39 -10.20 -22.51
C ILE A 42 5.88 -10.82 -21.22
N VAL A 43 6.66 -11.72 -20.62
CA VAL A 43 6.25 -12.40 -19.38
C VAL A 43 6.12 -11.38 -18.25
N LEU A 44 7.05 -10.44 -18.13
CA LEU A 44 6.98 -9.36 -17.15
C LEU A 44 5.73 -8.48 -17.35
N GLN A 45 5.36 -8.17 -18.60
CA GLN A 45 4.13 -7.45 -18.92
C GLN A 45 2.88 -8.22 -18.48
N ILE A 46 2.81 -9.52 -18.78
CA ILE A 46 1.68 -10.37 -18.38
C ILE A 46 1.57 -10.45 -16.86
N LEU A 47 2.68 -10.69 -16.15
CA LEU A 47 2.70 -10.74 -14.69
C LEU A 47 2.25 -9.42 -14.07
N SER A 48 2.65 -8.30 -14.66
CA SER A 48 2.25 -6.97 -14.20
C SER A 48 0.75 -6.73 -14.38
N PHE A 49 0.19 -7.15 -15.53
CA PHE A 49 -1.25 -7.08 -15.77
C PHE A 49 -2.06 -7.96 -14.79
N VAL A 50 -1.60 -9.19 -14.55
CA VAL A 50 -2.23 -10.10 -13.58
C VAL A 50 -2.18 -9.50 -12.18
N ALA A 51 -1.03 -8.98 -11.76
CA ALA A 51 -0.85 -8.35 -10.45
C ALA A 51 -1.75 -7.12 -10.27
N GLU A 52 -1.89 -6.29 -11.30
CA GLU A 52 -2.79 -5.13 -11.28
C GLU A 52 -4.26 -5.56 -11.17
N THR A 53 -4.69 -6.51 -12.00
CA THR A 53 -6.04 -7.08 -11.97
C THR A 53 -6.37 -7.67 -10.59
N GLU A 54 -5.43 -8.41 -10.00
CA GLU A 54 -5.61 -8.98 -8.67
C GLU A 54 -5.69 -7.90 -7.58
N ARG A 55 -4.86 -6.85 -7.68
CA ARG A 55 -4.92 -5.69 -6.78
C ARG A 55 -6.28 -4.99 -6.85
N GLU A 56 -6.85 -4.82 -8.04
CA GLU A 56 -8.20 -4.29 -8.19
C GLU A 56 -9.25 -5.20 -7.57
N ASN A 57 -9.16 -6.51 -7.81
CA ASN A 57 -10.09 -7.50 -7.26
C ASN A 57 -10.06 -7.55 -5.73
N ILE A 58 -8.88 -7.41 -5.12
CA ILE A 58 -8.74 -7.30 -3.66
C ILE A 58 -9.43 -6.03 -3.15
N LYS A 59 -9.21 -4.88 -3.80
CA LYS A 59 -9.87 -3.61 -3.42
C LYS A 59 -11.39 -3.67 -3.56
N LYS A 60 -11.90 -4.27 -4.64
CA LYS A 60 -13.34 -4.47 -4.87
C LYS A 60 -13.96 -5.31 -3.74
N ARG A 61 -13.37 -6.48 -3.44
CA ARG A 61 -13.81 -7.34 -2.34
C ARG A 61 -13.71 -6.68 -0.97
N GLN A 62 -12.65 -5.89 -0.73
CA GLN A 62 -12.50 -5.13 0.51
C GLN A 62 -13.59 -4.07 0.64
N ALA A 63 -13.90 -3.32 -0.42
CA ALA A 63 -14.95 -2.31 -0.42
C ALA A 63 -16.33 -2.94 -0.16
N GLU A 64 -16.62 -4.09 -0.76
CA GLU A 64 -17.83 -4.88 -0.50
C GLU A 64 -17.90 -5.32 0.97
N GLY A 65 -16.81 -5.83 1.53
CA GLY A 65 -16.74 -6.24 2.93
C GLY A 65 -16.97 -5.06 3.89
N ILE A 66 -16.35 -3.91 3.63
CA ILE A 66 -16.56 -2.68 4.41
C ILE A 66 -18.02 -2.22 4.33
N ARG A 67 -18.63 -2.26 3.14
CA ARG A 67 -20.04 -1.91 2.94
C ARG A 67 -20.95 -2.79 3.80
N LEU A 68 -20.79 -4.11 3.72
CA LEU A 68 -21.58 -5.06 4.51
C LEU A 68 -21.38 -4.87 6.02
N ALA A 69 -20.15 -4.58 6.46
CA ALA A 69 -19.88 -4.33 7.88
C ALA A 69 -20.54 -3.02 8.36
N LYS A 70 -20.52 -1.96 7.54
CA LYS A 70 -21.24 -0.71 7.83
C LYS A 70 -22.75 -0.91 7.86
N GLU A 71 -23.32 -1.68 6.94
CA GLU A 71 -24.75 -2.05 6.93
C GLU A 71 -25.15 -2.80 8.21
N ARG A 72 -24.24 -3.61 8.77
CA ARG A 72 -24.43 -4.30 10.07
C ARG A 72 -24.19 -3.40 11.29
N GLY A 73 -23.85 -2.13 11.11
CA GLY A 73 -23.57 -1.19 12.20
C GLY A 73 -22.20 -1.37 12.87
N VAL A 74 -21.26 -2.09 12.24
CA VAL A 74 -19.89 -2.24 12.77
C VAL A 74 -19.16 -0.90 12.67
N HIS A 75 -18.68 -0.39 13.80
CA HIS A 75 -17.85 0.83 13.84
C HIS A 75 -16.54 0.60 13.09
N MET A 76 -16.21 1.52 12.18
CA MET A 76 -14.99 1.49 11.38
C MET A 76 -14.13 2.71 11.71
N GLY A 77 -12.81 2.51 11.80
CA GLY A 77 -11.84 3.55 12.13
C GLY A 77 -11.54 3.65 13.62
N ARG A 78 -10.86 4.73 14.02
CA ARG A 78 -10.43 4.93 15.41
C ARG A 78 -11.67 4.98 16.34
N PRO A 79 -11.70 4.22 17.44
CA PRO A 79 -12.74 4.36 18.46
C PRO A 79 -12.77 5.79 19.00
N ARG A 80 -13.94 6.25 19.44
CA ARG A 80 -14.02 7.55 20.14
C ARG A 80 -13.20 7.47 21.42
N TYR A 81 -12.40 8.52 21.66
CA TYR A 81 -11.72 8.65 22.94
C TYR A 81 -12.76 8.85 24.04
N VAL A 82 -12.62 8.10 25.12
CA VAL A 82 -13.46 8.27 26.32
C VAL A 82 -12.87 9.45 27.09
N LEU A 83 -13.62 10.54 27.14
CA LEU A 83 -13.21 11.71 27.91
C LEU A 83 -13.20 11.35 29.40
N PRO A 84 -12.22 11.82 30.18
CA PRO A 84 -12.24 11.66 31.63
C PRO A 84 -13.47 12.40 32.21
N ASP A 85 -13.96 11.93 33.36
CA ASP A 85 -15.21 12.43 33.95
C ASP A 85 -15.20 13.95 34.18
N ASN A 86 -14.03 14.50 34.54
CA ASN A 86 -13.82 15.92 34.79
C ASN A 86 -13.52 16.76 33.53
N PHE A 87 -13.58 16.18 32.33
CA PHE A 87 -13.21 16.89 31.10
C PHE A 87 -14.00 18.20 30.90
N ASN A 88 -15.31 18.16 31.13
CA ASN A 88 -16.15 19.35 30.94
C ASN A 88 -15.79 20.45 31.95
N GLU A 89 -15.46 20.09 33.18
CA GLU A 89 -15.08 21.04 34.23
C GLU A 89 -13.76 21.73 33.86
N VAL A 90 -12.73 20.94 33.55
CA VAL A 90 -11.40 21.45 33.17
C VAL A 90 -11.47 22.27 31.89
N ALA A 91 -12.22 21.81 30.87
CA ALA A 91 -12.40 22.54 29.62
C ALA A 91 -13.10 23.89 29.83
N ASN A 92 -14.15 23.94 30.66
CA ASN A 92 -14.83 25.19 30.99
C ASN A 92 -13.93 26.15 31.75
N SER A 93 -13.17 25.68 32.75
CA SER A 93 -12.22 26.52 33.48
C SER A 93 -11.11 27.07 32.58
N TYR A 94 -10.62 26.27 31.62
CA TYR A 94 -9.66 26.76 30.62
C TYR A 94 -10.27 27.83 29.70
N ILE A 95 -11.49 27.58 29.18
CA ILE A 95 -12.21 28.52 28.30
C ILE A 95 -12.49 29.85 29.02
N ASN A 96 -12.86 29.79 30.30
CA ASN A 96 -13.08 30.94 31.16
C ASN A 96 -11.78 31.66 31.59
N ARG A 97 -10.61 31.14 31.18
CA ARG A 97 -9.28 31.63 31.57
C ARG A 97 -9.00 31.57 33.08
N GLU A 98 -9.66 30.64 33.77
CA GLU A 98 -9.43 30.36 35.19
C GLU A 98 -8.15 29.54 35.39
N ILE A 99 -7.79 28.71 34.40
CA ILE A 99 -6.56 27.90 34.37
C ILE A 99 -5.83 28.07 33.04
N THR A 100 -4.52 27.89 33.04
CA THR A 100 -3.68 27.90 31.83
C THR A 100 -3.65 26.54 31.13
N SER A 101 -3.20 26.50 29.88
CA SER A 101 -3.11 25.24 29.12
C SER A 101 -2.14 24.21 29.72
N ASN A 102 -1.24 24.63 30.61
CA ASN A 102 -0.34 23.71 31.34
C ASN A 102 -1.00 23.14 32.60
N GLU A 103 -2.07 23.77 33.09
CA GLU A 103 -2.81 23.38 34.30
C GLU A 103 -4.08 22.58 33.98
N ALA A 104 -4.56 22.67 32.73
CA ALA A 104 -5.67 21.90 32.16
C ALA A 104 -5.21 20.51 31.67
#